data_AF-A0A0Q6QXB7-F1
#
_entry.id   AF-A0A0Q6QXB7-F1
#
_cell.length_a   1.000
_cell.length_b   1.000
_cell.length_c   1.000
_cell.angle_alpha   90.00
_cell.angle_beta   90.00
_cell.angle_gamma   90.00
#
_symmetry.space_group_name_H-M   'P 1'
#
loop_
_entity.id
_entity.type
_entity.pdbx_description
1 polymer ?
#
loop_
_entity_poly.entity_id
_entity_poly.type
_entity_poly.pdbx_seq_one_letter_code
_entity_poly.pdbx_strand_id
1 'polypeptide(L)'
;MMHYIGGKISTSLLVSIMCGSVSLILIRANVSHEAAKVVLALATSAAALRLIVVAKRQNYERSGVHQLSTAASFPLTLTANEVATLLWIMRRGKQRFVETSESIRSMYNKGIIVRPWSGCSAWMVADGIWNERERFVSARRLLSTPQDFPQNGAFL
;
A
#
# COMPACT_ATOMS: atom_id res chain seq x y z
N MET A 1 11.44 -20.45 4.93
CA MET A 1 10.91 -20.72 6.28
C MET A 1 11.78 -20.14 7.40
N MET A 2 13.13 -20.13 7.28
CA MET A 2 14.06 -19.58 8.28
C MET A 2 13.86 -18.08 8.63
N HIS A 3 13.49 -17.23 7.67
CA HIS A 3 13.24 -15.79 7.93
C HIS A 3 12.03 -15.50 8.84
N TYR A 4 11.09 -16.46 8.98
CA TYR A 4 9.90 -16.30 9.83
C TYR A 4 10.21 -16.45 11.32
N ILE A 5 11.22 -17.25 11.65
CA ILE A 5 11.64 -17.50 13.02
C ILE A 5 12.44 -16.27 13.52
N GLY A 6 13.36 -15.75 12.70
CA GLY A 6 14.17 -14.57 13.06
C GLY A 6 13.35 -13.31 13.33
N GLY A 7 12.31 -13.04 12.52
CA GLY A 7 11.42 -11.89 12.73
C GLY A 7 10.57 -11.98 14.00
N LYS A 8 10.08 -13.17 14.36
CA LYS A 8 9.35 -13.41 15.62
C LYS A 8 10.24 -13.34 16.84
N ILE A 9 11.48 -13.84 16.74
CA ILE A 9 12.45 -13.75 17.83
C ILE A 9 12.80 -12.29 18.10
N SER A 10 13.06 -11.50 17.07
CA SER A 10 13.47 -10.10 17.23
C SER A 10 12.38 -9.20 17.81
N THR A 11 11.10 -9.44 17.47
CA THR A 11 9.97 -8.67 18.05
C THR A 11 9.67 -9.09 19.48
N SER A 12 9.74 -10.40 19.80
CA SER A 12 9.60 -10.89 21.16
C SER A 12 10.69 -10.33 22.09
N LEU A 13 11.94 -10.24 21.59
CA LEU A 13 13.08 -9.76 22.36
C LEU A 13 12.97 -8.25 22.64
N LEU A 14 12.53 -7.45 21.65
CA LEU A 14 12.24 -6.02 21.84
C LEU A 14 11.12 -5.78 22.85
N VAL A 15 10.06 -6.60 22.84
CA VAL A 15 8.98 -6.50 23.83
C VAL A 15 9.48 -6.82 25.23
N SER A 16 10.29 -7.87 25.40
CA SER A 16 10.90 -8.21 26.69
C SER A 16 11.84 -7.13 27.22
N ILE A 17 12.68 -6.53 26.36
CA ILE A 17 13.58 -5.44 26.75
C ILE A 17 12.80 -4.20 27.18
N MET A 18 11.77 -3.81 26.43
CA MET A 18 10.95 -2.63 26.75
C MET A 18 10.15 -2.86 28.04
N CYS A 19 9.60 -4.06 28.25
CA CYS A 19 8.89 -4.41 29.49
C CYS A 19 9.83 -4.39 30.71
N GLY A 20 11.04 -4.98 30.58
CA GLY A 20 12.04 -4.98 31.65
C GLY A 20 12.55 -3.58 32.01
N SER A 21 12.71 -2.71 31.01
CA SER A 21 13.12 -1.31 31.22
C SER A 21 12.08 -0.51 32.00
N VAL A 22 10.79 -0.69 31.68
CA VAL A 22 9.69 -0.02 32.35
C VAL A 22 9.54 -0.51 33.79
N SER A 23 9.68 -1.82 34.05
CA SER A 23 9.68 -2.37 35.41
C SER A 23 10.83 -1.83 36.25
N LEU A 24 12.04 -1.70 35.70
CA LEU A 24 13.20 -1.13 36.40
C LEU A 24 13.01 0.36 36.74
N ILE A 25 12.41 1.14 35.84
CA ILE A 25 12.11 2.55 36.08
C ILE A 25 11.04 2.71 37.16
N LEU A 26 10.00 1.88 37.15
CA LEU A 26 8.94 1.88 38.16
C LEU A 26 9.45 1.51 39.56
N ILE A 27 10.36 0.54 39.65
CA ILE A 27 10.99 0.14 40.91
C ILE A 27 11.92 1.25 41.43
N ARG A 28 12.68 1.92 40.56
CA ARG A 28 13.59 3.01 40.96
C ARG A 28 12.89 4.30 41.39
N ALA A 29 11.73 4.61 40.81
CA ALA A 29 11.06 5.90 41.02
C ALA A 29 10.11 5.93 42.23
N ASN A 30 10.06 4.87 43.06
CA ASN A 30 9.21 4.74 44.25
C ASN A 30 7.75 5.18 44.00
N VAL A 31 7.24 4.78 42.83
CA VAL A 31 5.97 5.25 42.28
C VAL A 31 4.82 4.58 43.03
N SER A 32 3.77 5.34 43.37
CA SER A 32 2.60 4.78 44.03
C SER A 32 2.01 3.63 43.21
N HIS A 33 1.44 2.64 43.91
CA HIS A 33 0.97 1.40 43.28
C HIS A 33 -0.04 1.64 42.15
N GLU A 34 -0.80 2.74 42.21
CA GLU A 34 -1.74 3.15 41.16
C GLU A 34 -1.05 3.74 39.93
N ALA A 35 -0.03 4.58 40.12
CA ALA A 35 0.73 5.12 38.99
C ALA A 35 1.58 4.03 38.28
N ALA A 36 2.05 3.01 39.01
CA ALA A 36 2.72 1.86 38.43
C ALA A 36 1.82 1.03 37.50
N LYS A 37 0.54 0.83 37.87
CA LYS A 37 -0.45 0.14 37.03
C LYS A 37 -0.71 0.89 35.73
N VAL A 38 -0.83 2.22 35.78
CA VAL A 38 -1.08 3.07 34.60
C VAL A 38 0.09 3.00 33.63
N VAL A 39 1.33 3.11 34.12
CA VAL A 39 2.53 3.04 33.29
C VAL A 39 2.68 1.65 32.66
N LEU A 40 2.38 0.58 33.41
CA LEU A 40 2.42 -0.78 32.88
C LEU A 40 1.36 -0.99 31.79
N ALA A 41 0.14 -0.50 31.99
CA ALA A 41 -0.93 -0.57 30.98
C ALA A 41 -0.61 0.24 29.71
N LEU A 42 0.06 1.39 29.86
CA LEU A 42 0.50 2.20 28.74
C LEU A 42 1.61 1.50 27.95
N ALA A 43 2.55 0.87 28.65
CA ALA A 43 3.66 0.14 28.04
C ALA A 43 3.18 -1.11 27.28
N THR A 44 2.24 -1.88 27.85
CA THR A 44 1.65 -3.04 27.17
C THR A 44 0.84 -2.63 25.95
N SER A 45 0.08 -1.53 26.04
CA SER A 45 -0.66 -0.98 24.90
C SER A 45 0.26 -0.50 23.78
N ALA A 46 1.35 0.19 24.11
CA ALA A 46 2.35 0.62 23.13
C ALA A 46 3.07 -0.58 22.47
N ALA A 47 3.37 -1.63 23.23
CA ALA A 47 3.95 -2.87 22.71
C ALA A 47 2.99 -3.59 21.75
N ALA A 48 1.69 -3.68 22.10
CA ALA A 48 0.67 -4.25 21.23
C ALA A 48 0.52 -3.47 19.92
N LEU A 49 0.52 -2.14 19.99
CA LEU A 49 0.49 -1.26 18.82
C LEU A 49 1.69 -1.48 17.90
N ARG A 50 2.90 -1.60 18.47
CA ARG A 50 4.11 -1.90 17.70
C ARG A 50 4.02 -3.26 17.01
N LEU A 51 3.48 -4.29 17.66
CA LEU A 51 3.26 -5.60 17.05
C LEU A 51 2.27 -5.54 15.89
N ILE A 52 1.19 -4.77 16.01
CA ILE A 52 0.22 -4.55 14.92
C ILE A 52 0.88 -3.84 13.75
N VAL A 53 1.68 -2.80 13.99
CA VAL A 53 2.41 -2.07 12.95
C VAL A 53 3.41 -2.96 12.24
N VAL A 54 4.18 -3.77 12.98
CA VAL A 54 5.14 -4.71 12.39
C VAL A 54 4.42 -5.81 11.60
N ALA A 55 3.32 -6.35 12.10
CA ALA A 55 2.52 -7.35 11.39
C ALA A 55 1.92 -6.78 10.09
N LYS A 56 1.41 -5.55 10.11
CA LYS A 56 0.95 -4.86 8.90
C LYS A 56 2.08 -4.62 7.91
N ARG A 57 3.26 -4.19 8.38
CA ARG A 57 4.43 -3.97 7.53
C ARG A 57 4.96 -5.26 6.91
N GLN A 58 4.99 -6.36 7.66
CA GLN A 58 5.37 -7.67 7.14
C GLN A 58 4.35 -8.24 6.17
N ASN A 59 3.05 -7.98 6.36
CA ASN A 59 2.02 -8.34 5.38
C ASN A 59 2.16 -7.51 4.08
N TYR A 60 2.60 -6.26 4.19
CA TYR A 60 2.92 -5.41 3.05
C TYR A 60 4.13 -5.95 2.28
N GLU A 61 5.22 -6.31 2.98
CA GLU A 61 6.42 -6.92 2.37
C GLU A 61 6.16 -8.32 1.80
N ARG A 62 5.35 -9.16 2.46
CA ARG A 62 4.94 -10.49 1.95
C ARG A 62 4.04 -10.45 0.74
N SER A 63 3.36 -9.35 0.50
CA SER A 63 2.44 -9.24 -0.64
C SER A 63 3.17 -9.18 -1.98
N GLY A 64 4.50 -9.26 -2.01
CA GLY A 64 5.26 -9.27 -3.26
C GLY A 64 4.97 -8.04 -4.10
N VAL A 65 4.59 -6.93 -3.44
CA VAL A 65 4.60 -5.62 -4.07
C VAL A 65 6.08 -5.36 -4.27
N HIS A 66 6.60 -5.75 -5.44
CA HIS A 66 7.80 -5.14 -5.96
C HIS A 66 7.64 -3.65 -5.66
N GLN A 67 8.63 -3.09 -4.96
CA GLN A 67 8.91 -1.67 -5.05
C GLN A 67 9.16 -1.39 -6.54
N LEU A 68 8.09 -1.29 -7.32
CA LEU A 68 8.11 -0.48 -8.51
C LEU A 68 8.21 0.93 -7.95
N SER A 69 9.47 1.34 -7.88
CA SER A 69 10.00 2.64 -7.59
C SER A 69 8.93 3.73 -7.53
N THR A 70 8.91 4.43 -6.40
CA THR A 70 8.18 5.66 -6.08
C THR A 70 8.52 6.85 -7.01
N ALA A 71 8.91 6.60 -8.26
CA ALA A 71 9.45 7.57 -9.20
C ALA A 71 8.86 7.44 -10.62
N ALA A 72 7.59 7.04 -10.78
CA ALA A 72 6.93 7.16 -12.08
C ALA A 72 6.33 8.57 -12.25
N SER A 73 7.18 9.58 -12.39
CA SER A 73 6.78 10.92 -12.83
C SER A 73 6.63 10.94 -14.36
N PHE A 74 5.53 10.41 -14.90
CA PHE A 74 5.21 10.35 -16.36
C PHE A 74 6.38 10.58 -17.36
N PRO A 75 7.35 9.64 -17.53
CA PRO A 75 8.19 9.61 -18.72
C PRO A 75 8.08 8.25 -19.42
N LEU A 76 6.93 7.57 -19.29
CA LEU A 76 6.64 6.29 -19.92
C LEU A 76 5.79 6.54 -21.16
N THR A 77 6.30 6.15 -22.33
CA THR A 77 5.58 6.28 -23.61
C THR A 77 4.36 5.36 -23.59
N LEU A 78 3.18 5.97 -23.45
CA LEU A 78 1.90 5.29 -23.59
C LEU A 78 1.47 5.31 -25.06
N THR A 79 0.92 4.20 -25.54
CA THR A 79 0.23 4.15 -26.83
C THR A 79 -1.08 4.93 -26.75
N ALA A 80 -1.63 5.33 -27.88
CA ALA A 80 -2.90 6.05 -27.91
C ALA A 80 -4.03 5.27 -27.21
N ASN A 81 -4.09 3.94 -27.41
CA ASN A 81 -5.09 3.09 -26.77
C ASN A 81 -4.87 2.97 -25.25
N GLU A 82 -3.62 2.91 -24.78
CA GLU A 82 -3.32 2.94 -23.34
C GLU A 82 -3.69 4.29 -22.71
N VAL A 83 -3.44 5.40 -23.41
CA VAL A 83 -3.87 6.74 -22.97
C VAL A 83 -5.39 6.79 -22.84
N ALA A 84 -6.12 6.32 -23.85
CA ALA A 84 -7.58 6.28 -23.83
C ALA A 84 -8.11 5.37 -22.70
N THR A 85 -7.50 4.21 -22.51
CA THR A 85 -7.83 3.27 -21.43
C THR A 85 -7.60 3.90 -20.05
N LEU A 86 -6.43 4.50 -19.81
CA LEU A 86 -6.11 5.16 -18.55
C LEU A 86 -7.03 6.35 -18.28
N LEU A 87 -7.33 7.13 -19.32
CA LEU A 87 -8.26 8.26 -19.25
C LEU A 87 -9.67 7.80 -18.85
N TRP A 88 -10.15 6.70 -19.44
CA TRP A 88 -11.44 6.11 -19.08
C TRP A 88 -11.47 5.70 -17.60
N ILE A 89 -10.44 4.98 -17.12
CA ILE A 89 -10.33 4.54 -15.72
C ILE A 89 -10.33 5.75 -14.77
N MET A 90 -9.49 6.75 -15.06
CA MET A 90 -9.35 7.93 -14.22
C MET A 90 -10.63 8.77 -14.14
N ARG A 91 -11.39 8.89 -15.24
CA ARG A 91 -12.64 9.67 -15.25
C ARG A 91 -13.73 9.07 -14.36
N ARG A 92 -13.75 7.75 -14.16
CA ARG A 92 -14.70 7.07 -13.27
C ARG A 92 -14.48 7.38 -11.79
N GLY A 93 -13.34 7.99 -11.44
CA GLY A 93 -13.04 8.38 -10.06
C GLY A 93 -12.76 7.20 -9.14
N LYS A 94 -12.56 6.00 -9.69
CA LYS A 94 -12.19 4.80 -8.95
C LYS A 94 -10.75 4.42 -9.28
N GLN A 95 -9.89 4.39 -8.27
CA GLN A 95 -8.51 3.94 -8.44
C GLN A 95 -8.42 2.43 -8.69
N ARG A 96 -9.38 1.68 -8.17
CA ARG A 96 -9.49 0.21 -8.31
C ARG A 96 -10.59 -0.16 -9.29
N PHE A 97 -10.32 -1.15 -10.12
CA PHE A 97 -11.20 -1.54 -11.23
C PHE A 97 -11.02 -3.04 -11.57
N VAL A 98 -11.96 -3.63 -12.30
CA VAL A 98 -12.03 -5.10 -12.55
C VAL A 98 -11.92 -5.47 -14.03
N GLU A 99 -12.02 -4.48 -14.90
CA GLU A 99 -11.94 -4.58 -16.34
C GLU A 99 -10.59 -5.18 -16.75
N THR A 100 -10.58 -5.87 -17.90
CA THR A 100 -9.38 -6.51 -18.44
C THR A 100 -9.25 -6.20 -19.92
N SER A 101 -8.02 -5.92 -20.36
CA SER A 101 -7.68 -5.70 -21.77
C SER A 101 -6.18 -5.88 -21.97
N GLU A 102 -5.73 -6.01 -23.22
CA GLU A 102 -4.30 -5.98 -23.56
C GLU A 102 -3.64 -4.67 -23.11
N SER A 103 -4.33 -3.53 -23.21
CA SER A 103 -3.83 -2.25 -22.72
C SER A 103 -3.60 -2.23 -21.21
N ILE A 104 -4.50 -2.85 -20.43
CA ILE A 104 -4.33 -2.99 -18.97
C ILE A 104 -3.13 -3.89 -18.65
N ARG A 105 -2.95 -4.99 -19.39
CA ARG A 105 -1.79 -5.87 -19.22
C ARG A 105 -0.48 -5.19 -19.60
N SER A 106 -0.45 -4.45 -20.70
CA SER A 106 0.70 -3.67 -21.13
C SER A 106 1.06 -2.59 -20.10
N MET A 107 0.06 -1.85 -19.62
CA MET A 107 0.24 -0.86 -18.54
C MET A 107 0.69 -1.47 -17.22
N TYR A 108 0.33 -2.73 -16.93
CA TYR A 108 0.86 -3.48 -15.78
C TYR A 108 2.36 -3.74 -15.93
N ASN A 109 2.80 -4.18 -17.11
CA ASN A 109 4.23 -4.36 -17.41
C ASN A 109 5.01 -3.03 -17.34
N LYS A 110 4.34 -1.90 -17.61
CA LYS A 110 4.89 -0.54 -17.50
C LYS A 110 4.82 0.04 -16.07
N GLY A 111 4.22 -0.66 -15.12
CA GLY A 111 4.10 -0.20 -13.73
C GLY A 111 3.06 0.90 -13.47
N ILE A 112 2.21 1.17 -14.45
CA ILE A 112 1.16 2.19 -14.35
C ILE A 112 -0.06 1.63 -13.63
N ILE A 113 -0.35 0.36 -13.88
CA ILE A 113 -1.36 -0.43 -13.20
C ILE A 113 -0.66 -1.50 -12.38
N VAL A 114 -1.17 -1.80 -11.20
CA VAL A 114 -0.61 -2.79 -10.29
C VAL A 114 -1.72 -3.69 -9.74
N ARG A 115 -1.31 -4.84 -9.21
CA ARG A 115 -2.16 -5.65 -8.33
C ARG A 115 -1.94 -5.17 -6.89
N PRO A 116 -2.98 -4.76 -6.15
CA PRO A 116 -2.79 -4.21 -4.81
C PRO A 116 -2.31 -5.24 -3.78
N TRP A 117 -2.56 -6.54 -4.02
CA TRP A 117 -1.94 -7.65 -3.30
C TRP A 117 -1.95 -8.93 -4.16
N SER A 118 -1.12 -9.91 -3.80
CA SER A 118 -1.07 -11.22 -4.46
C SER A 118 -2.44 -11.92 -4.44
N GLY A 119 -2.89 -12.43 -5.60
CA GLY A 119 -4.18 -13.10 -5.75
C GLY A 119 -5.40 -12.16 -5.83
N CYS A 120 -5.20 -10.84 -5.83
CA CYS A 120 -6.29 -9.89 -6.07
C CYS A 120 -6.80 -10.02 -7.52
N SER A 121 -8.12 -10.21 -7.70
CA SER A 121 -8.76 -10.23 -9.02
C SER A 121 -8.96 -8.82 -9.60
N ALA A 122 -8.85 -7.78 -8.78
CA ALA A 122 -8.92 -6.38 -9.20
C ALA A 122 -7.55 -5.78 -9.54
N TRP A 123 -7.58 -4.75 -10.38
CA TRP A 123 -6.46 -3.91 -10.74
C TRP A 123 -6.52 -2.58 -9.98
N MET A 124 -5.39 -1.88 -9.91
CA MET A 124 -5.30 -0.57 -9.29
C MET A 124 -4.35 0.32 -10.09
N VAL A 125 -4.71 1.58 -10.31
CA VAL A 125 -3.76 2.58 -10.82
C VAL A 125 -2.73 2.88 -9.74
N ALA A 126 -1.44 2.84 -10.07
CA ALA A 126 -0.35 3.11 -9.13
C ALA A 126 -0.49 4.49 -8.48
N ASP A 127 -0.20 4.61 -7.18
CA ASP A 127 -0.47 5.82 -6.39
C ASP A 127 0.18 7.08 -6.99
N GLY A 128 1.43 6.99 -7.43
CA GLY A 128 2.14 8.13 -8.05
C GLY A 128 1.45 8.65 -9.33
N ILE A 129 0.82 7.75 -10.11
CA ILE A 129 0.08 8.11 -11.31
C ILE A 129 -1.33 8.61 -10.95
N TRP A 130 -1.97 7.99 -9.95
CA TRP A 130 -3.29 8.38 -9.47
C TRP A 130 -3.31 9.78 -8.86
N ASN A 131 -2.25 10.16 -8.15
CA ASN A 131 -2.11 11.50 -7.57
C ASN A 131 -2.07 12.61 -8.63
N GLU A 132 -1.62 12.29 -9.86
CA GLU A 132 -1.60 13.20 -11.00
C GLU A 132 -2.89 13.15 -11.85
N ARG A 133 -3.95 12.48 -11.35
CA ARG A 133 -5.22 12.26 -12.08
C ARG A 133 -5.79 13.54 -12.67
N GLU A 134 -5.93 14.60 -11.87
CA GLU A 134 -6.59 15.83 -12.32
C GLU A 134 -5.81 16.48 -13.46
N ARG A 135 -4.47 16.51 -13.35
CA ARG A 135 -3.59 16.98 -14.41
C ARG A 135 -3.68 16.12 -15.66
N PHE A 136 -3.69 14.80 -15.52
CA PHE A 136 -3.79 13.88 -16.65
C PHE A 136 -5.13 14.02 -17.40
N VAL A 137 -6.24 14.11 -16.67
CA VAL A 137 -7.59 14.24 -17.22
C VAL A 137 -7.82 15.61 -17.85
N SER A 138 -7.38 16.68 -17.20
CA SER A 138 -7.52 18.06 -17.71
C SER A 138 -6.74 18.27 -19.01
N ALA A 139 -5.52 17.74 -19.11
CA ALA A 139 -4.73 17.76 -20.34
C ALA A 139 -5.40 17.04 -21.52
N ARG A 140 -6.41 16.22 -21.27
CA ARG A 140 -7.11 15.37 -22.25
C ARG A 140 -8.62 15.60 -22.22
N ARG A 141 -9.06 16.80 -21.83
CA ARG A 141 -10.49 17.13 -21.70
C ARG A 141 -11.29 16.91 -22.99
N LEU A 142 -10.68 17.14 -24.15
CA LEU A 142 -11.33 17.03 -25.45
C LEU A 142 -11.52 15.58 -25.94
N LEU A 143 -10.79 14.61 -25.40
CA LEU A 143 -10.96 13.21 -25.77
C LEU A 143 -12.25 12.68 -25.13
N SER A 144 -13.20 12.18 -25.91
CA SER A 144 -14.38 11.52 -25.36
C SER A 144 -14.02 10.14 -24.83
N THR A 145 -14.72 9.69 -23.78
CA THR A 145 -14.61 8.33 -23.26
C THR A 145 -16.02 7.75 -23.17
N PRO A 146 -16.28 6.56 -23.74
CA PRO A 146 -17.61 5.96 -23.72
C PRO A 146 -18.06 5.62 -22.30
N GLN A 147 -19.36 5.38 -22.12
CA GLN A 147 -19.89 5.02 -20.82
C GLN A 147 -19.35 3.68 -20.34
N ASP A 148 -19.38 2.68 -21.22
CA ASP A 148 -18.97 1.32 -20.91
C ASP A 148 -17.52 1.06 -21.33
N PHE A 149 -16.91 0.07 -20.68
CA PHE A 149 -15.62 -0.42 -21.11
C PHE A 149 -15.81 -1.28 -22.36
N PRO A 150 -15.05 -1.04 -23.45
CA PRO A 150 -15.24 -1.75 -24.69
C PRO A 150 -14.87 -3.23 -24.53
N GLN A 151 -15.71 -4.13 -25.07
CA GLN A 151 -15.51 -5.57 -24.93
C GLN A 151 -14.22 -6.08 -25.58
N ASN A 152 -13.78 -5.42 -26.67
CA ASN A 152 -12.51 -5.71 -27.33
C ASN A 152 -11.30 -5.05 -26.62
N GLY A 153 -11.54 -4.25 -25.56
CA GLY A 153 -10.48 -3.56 -24.82
C GLY A 153 -9.77 -2.44 -25.58
N ALA A 154 -10.32 -2.01 -26.72
CA ALA A 154 -9.78 -0.95 -27.56
C ALA A 154 -10.75 0.24 -27.63
N PHE A 155 -10.22 1.42 -27.32
CA PHE A 155 -10.95 2.69 -27.41
C PHE A 155 -10.62 3.47 -28.69
N LEU A 156 -9.58 3.05 -29.42
CA LEU A 156 -9.07 3.61 -30.67
C LEU A 156 -8.71 2.49 -31.63
#